data_AF-A0A0C2ZHL9-F1
#
_entry.id   AF-A0A0C2ZHL9-F1
#
_cell.length_a   1.000
_cell.length_b   1.000
_cell.length_c   1.000
_cell.angle_alpha   90.00
_cell.angle_beta   90.00
_cell.angle_gamma   90.00
#
_symmetry.space_group_name_H-M   'P 1'
#
loop_
_entity.id
_entity.type
_entity.pdbx_description
1 polymer ?
#
loop_
_entity_poly.entity_id
_entity_poly.type
_entity_poly.pdbx_seq_one_letter_code
_entity_poly.pdbx_strand_id
1 'polypeptide(L)'
;MQNKGYLGGIISLLLGLTFGFTLLTFLYTLISYFSQGILEAFFFAFLYTMPGLFMIVMLEFVLLHYAKFEEQQKQTQLMEEILAKLDSKNRTDTTHLPNQ
;
A
#
# COMPACT_ATOMS: atom_id res chain seq x y z
N MET A 1 -5.38 13.66 -0.42
CA MET A 1 -5.04 12.45 -1.19
C MET A 1 -3.57 12.52 -1.52
N GLN A 2 -2.78 11.62 -0.92
CA GLN A 2 -1.31 11.61 -0.94
C GLN A 2 -0.80 11.48 -2.38
N ASN A 3 0.21 12.27 -2.76
CA ASN A 3 0.87 12.18 -4.06
C ASN A 3 1.63 10.85 -4.13
N LYS A 4 0.90 9.76 -4.40
CA LYS A 4 1.49 8.47 -4.73
C LYS A 4 2.32 8.74 -5.97
N GLY A 5 3.65 8.67 -5.86
CA GLY A 5 4.52 8.71 -7.04
C GLY A 5 3.98 7.76 -8.12
N TYR A 6 4.26 8.03 -9.40
CA TYR A 6 3.68 7.30 -10.53
C TYR A 6 3.59 5.77 -10.33
N LEU A 7 4.60 5.16 -9.70
CA LEU A 7 4.63 3.75 -9.28
C LEU A 7 3.50 3.35 -8.32
N GLY A 8 3.26 4.09 -7.24
CA GLY A 8 2.17 3.80 -6.29
C GLY A 8 0.79 3.95 -6.92
N GLY A 9 0.64 4.84 -7.89
CA GLY A 9 -0.57 4.96 -8.72
C GLY A 9 -0.78 3.71 -9.59
N ILE A 10 0.27 3.27 -10.29
CA ILE A 10 0.25 2.07 -11.14
C ILE A 10 -0.08 0.82 -10.32
N ILE A 11 0.56 0.61 -9.17
CA ILE A 11 0.32 -0.55 -8.30
C ILE A 11 -1.14 -0.55 -7.80
N SER A 12 -1.67 0.62 -7.44
CA SER A 12 -3.07 0.76 -7.00
C SER A 12 -4.08 0.45 -8.11
N LEU A 13 -3.79 0.85 -9.35
CA LEU A 13 -4.61 0.51 -10.52
C LEU A 13 -4.55 -1.00 -10.78
N LEU A 14 -3.35 -1.58 -10.75
CA LEU A 14 -3.14 -3.02 -10.96
C LEU A 14 -3.89 -3.84 -9.92
N LEU A 15 -3.85 -3.43 -8.65
CA LEU A 15 -4.61 -4.07 -7.57
C LEU A 15 -6.12 -4.07 -7.86
N GLY A 16 -6.67 -2.93 -8.31
CA GLY A 16 -8.07 -2.82 -8.71
C GLY A 16 -8.43 -3.73 -9.88
N LEU A 17 -7.57 -3.80 -10.90
CA LEU A 17 -7.75 -4.72 -12.02
C LEU A 17 -7.71 -6.18 -11.56
N THR A 18 -6.76 -6.56 -10.70
CA THR A 18 -6.66 -7.93 -10.19
C THR A 18 -7.91 -8.31 -9.41
N PHE A 19 -8.47 -7.41 -8.59
CA PHE A 19 -9.77 -7.63 -7.94
C PHE A 19 -10.89 -7.86 -8.95
N GLY A 20 -10.99 -7.00 -9.97
CA GLY A 20 -12.01 -7.12 -11.01
C GLY A 20 -11.90 -8.44 -11.78
N PHE A 21 -10.70 -8.79 -12.24
CA PHE A 21 -10.46 -10.05 -12.94
C PHE A 21 -10.72 -11.26 -12.06
N THR A 22 -10.30 -11.24 -10.79
CA THR A 22 -10.53 -12.36 -9.85
C THR A 22 -12.03 -12.57 -9.64
N LEU A 23 -12.80 -11.50 -9.42
CA LEU A 23 -14.25 -11.59 -9.27
C LEU A 23 -14.92 -12.08 -10.56
N LEU A 24 -14.47 -11.59 -11.71
CA LEU A 24 -15.01 -11.99 -13.00
C LEU A 24 -14.72 -13.47 -13.30
N THR A 25 -13.52 -13.95 -12.99
CA THR A 25 -13.17 -15.38 -13.07
C THR A 25 -14.06 -16.21 -12.15
N PHE A 26 -14.27 -15.78 -10.90
CA PHE A 26 -15.16 -16.48 -9.98
C PHE A 26 -16.57 -16.63 -10.54
N LEU A 27 -17.17 -15.52 -10.98
CA LEU A 27 -18.53 -15.50 -11.51
C LEU A 27 -18.63 -16.30 -12.82
N TYR A 28 -17.65 -16.15 -13.70
CA TYR A 28 -17.59 -16.88 -14.96
C TYR A 28 -17.55 -18.39 -14.70
N THR A 29 -16.64 -18.86 -13.85
CA THR A 29 -16.54 -20.28 -13.49
C THR A 29 -17.82 -20.78 -12.82
N LEU A 30 -18.40 -19.99 -11.91
CA LEU A 30 -19.63 -20.39 -11.22
C LEU A 30 -20.77 -20.60 -12.22
N ILE A 31 -20.96 -19.70 -13.18
CA ILE A 31 -21.98 -19.82 -14.24
C ILE A 31 -21.67 -21.00 -15.17
N SER A 32 -20.42 -21.16 -15.61
CA SER A 32 -20.01 -22.22 -16.54
C SER A 32 -20.20 -23.62 -15.98
N TYR A 33 -19.98 -23.81 -14.69
CA TYR A 33 -20.09 -25.12 -14.03
C TYR A 33 -21.41 -25.32 -13.28
N PHE A 34 -22.31 -24.32 -13.31
CA PHE A 34 -23.60 -24.39 -12.61
C PHE A 34 -24.44 -25.59 -13.05
N SER A 35 -24.35 -25.99 -14.32
CA SER A 35 -25.07 -27.13 -14.88
C SER A 35 -24.54 -28.50 -14.43
N GLN A 36 -23.27 -28.58 -14.01
CA GLN A 36 -22.64 -29.83 -13.54
C GLN A 36 -22.98 -30.11 -12.07
N GLY A 37 -23.23 -29.04 -11.30
CA GLY A 37 -23.69 -29.12 -9.93
C GLY A 37 -23.15 -27.96 -9.11
N ILE A 38 -23.94 -27.49 -8.14
CA ILE A 38 -23.58 -26.30 -7.37
C ILE A 38 -22.29 -26.48 -6.56
N LEU A 39 -22.07 -27.68 -6.02
CA LEU A 39 -20.91 -27.98 -5.17
C LEU A 39 -19.61 -28.00 -6.00
N GLU A 40 -19.65 -28.62 -7.18
CA GLU A 40 -18.54 -28.63 -8.13
C GLU A 40 -18.23 -27.23 -8.67
N ALA A 41 -19.27 -26.46 -9.00
CA ALA A 41 -19.13 -25.08 -9.46
C ALA A 41 -18.41 -24.20 -8.44
N PHE A 42 -18.77 -24.31 -7.15
CA PHE A 42 -18.08 -23.58 -6.08
C PHE A 42 -16.63 -24.04 -5.90
N PHE A 43 -16.38 -25.36 -5.94
CA PHE A 43 -15.02 -25.89 -5.79
C PHE A 43 -14.09 -25.40 -6.91
N PHE A 44 -14.55 -25.47 -8.17
CA PHE A 44 -13.79 -24.95 -9.29
C PHE A 44 -13.66 -23.43 -9.23
N ALA A 45 -14.72 -22.69 -8.95
CA ALA A 45 -14.66 -21.22 -8.87
C ALA A 45 -13.62 -20.76 -7.84
N PHE A 46 -13.55 -21.44 -6.69
CA PHE A 46 -12.51 -21.21 -5.68
C PHE A 46 -11.11 -21.56 -6.22
N LEU A 47 -10.93 -22.73 -6.83
CA LEU A 47 -9.62 -23.16 -7.34
C LEU A 47 -9.09 -22.23 -8.44
N TYR A 48 -9.95 -21.81 -9.36
CA TYR A 48 -9.59 -20.91 -10.45
C TYR A 48 -9.34 -19.46 -10.00
N THR A 49 -9.88 -19.04 -8.85
CA THR A 49 -9.58 -17.71 -8.30
C THR A 49 -8.33 -17.64 -7.45
N MET A 50 -7.79 -18.78 -7.00
CA MET A 50 -6.56 -18.82 -6.17
C MET A 50 -5.38 -18.02 -6.73
N PRO A 51 -5.04 -18.10 -8.04
CA PRO A 51 -3.96 -17.29 -8.60
C PRO A 51 -4.23 -15.78 -8.50
N GLY A 52 -5.48 -15.37 -8.71
CA GLY A 52 -5.89 -13.97 -8.60
C GLY A 52 -5.81 -13.45 -7.15
N LEU A 53 -6.30 -14.25 -6.20
CA LEU A 53 -6.18 -13.96 -4.77
C LEU A 53 -4.71 -13.86 -4.32
N PHE A 54 -3.86 -14.77 -4.79
CA PHE A 54 -2.42 -14.71 -4.52
C PHE A 54 -1.79 -13.41 -5.04
N MET A 55 -2.17 -12.99 -6.25
CA MET A 55 -1.67 -11.75 -6.85
C MET A 55 -2.17 -10.51 -6.09
N ILE A 56 -3.41 -10.52 -5.59
CA ILE A 56 -3.94 -9.44 -4.72
C ILE A 56 -3.04 -9.28 -3.48
N VAL A 57 -2.76 -10.37 -2.78
CA VAL A 57 -1.92 -10.34 -1.56
C VAL A 57 -0.51 -9.85 -1.87
N MET A 58 0.08 -10.28 -2.98
CA MET A 58 1.40 -9.81 -3.41
C MET A 58 1.42 -8.31 -3.70
N LEU A 59 0.41 -7.79 -4.41
CA LEU A 59 0.32 -6.37 -4.72
C LEU A 59 0.05 -5.52 -3.48
N GLU A 60 -0.80 -5.98 -2.56
CA GLU A 60 -1.01 -5.33 -1.27
C GLU A 60 0.28 -5.29 -0.46
N PHE A 61 1.02 -6.40 -0.40
CA PHE A 61 2.29 -6.47 0.30
C PHE A 61 3.29 -5.43 -0.23
N VAL A 62 3.43 -5.34 -1.56
CA VAL A 62 4.32 -4.36 -2.20
C VAL A 62 3.87 -2.93 -1.90
N LEU A 63 2.57 -2.65 -2.00
CA LEU A 63 2.02 -1.31 -1.75
C LEU A 63 2.22 -0.89 -0.29
N LEU A 64 2.05 -1.81 0.66
CA LEU A 64 2.27 -1.55 2.08
C LEU A 64 3.74 -1.24 2.39
N HIS A 65 4.67 -1.98 1.76
CA HIS A 65 6.10 -1.72 1.91
C HIS A 65 6.51 -0.36 1.36
N TYR A 66 5.97 -0.01 0.18
CA TYR A 66 6.22 1.30 -0.41
C TYR A 66 5.69 2.44 0.46
N ALA A 67 4.46 2.30 0.97
CA ALA A 67 3.86 3.29 1.86
C ALA A 67 4.65 3.48 3.15
N LYS A 68 5.13 2.37 3.75
CA LYS A 68 5.96 2.41 4.95
C LYS A 68 7.29 3.12 4.70
N PHE A 69 7.93 2.87 3.55
CA PHE A 69 9.18 3.53 3.20
C PHE A 69 8.99 5.05 3.03
N GLU A 70 7.93 5.47 2.35
CA GLU A 70 7.60 6.89 2.17
C GLU A 70 7.30 7.57 3.51
N GLU A 71 6.60 6.88 4.42
CA GLU A 71 6.32 7.39 5.76
C GLU A 71 7.60 7.54 6.60
N GLN A 72 8.49 6.55 6.56
CA GLN A 72 9.79 6.62 7.24
C GLN A 72 10.62 7.82 6.75
N GLN A 73 10.64 8.06 5.43
CA GLN A 73 11.35 9.22 4.87
C GLN A 73 10.79 10.54 5.40
N LYS A 74 9.45 10.68 5.46
CA LYS A 74 8.80 11.88 6.01
C LYS A 74 9.09 12.08 7.49
N GLN A 75 9.10 10.99 8.27
CA GLN A 75 9.43 11.05 9.69
C GLN A 75 10.88 11.50 9.91
N THR A 76 11.82 11.00 9.11
CA THR A 76 13.23 11.44 9.16
C THR A 76 13.38 12.92 8.83
N GLN A 77 12.75 13.39 7.75
CA GLN A 77 12.77 14.81 7.38
C GLN A 77 12.20 15.72 8.47
N LEU A 78 11.10 15.29 9.11
CA LEU A 78 10.50 16.03 10.20
C LEU A 78 11.45 16.10 11.42
N MET A 79 12.14 15.00 11.72
CA MET A 79 13.11 14.96 12.81
C MET A 79 14.30 15.89 12.56
N GLU A 80 14.80 15.92 11.33
CA GLU A 80 15.88 16.84 10.91
C GLU A 80 15.45 18.30 11.03
N GLU A 81 14.23 18.65 10.61
CA GLU A 81 13.69 20.01 10.80
C GLU A 81 13.58 20.41 12.26
N ILE A 82 13.11 19.49 13.13
CA ILE A 82 12.97 19.76 14.56
C ILE A 82 14.35 20.02 15.17
N LEU A 83 15.35 19.19 14.84
CA LEU A 83 16.71 19.33 15.33
C LEU A 83 17.31 20.68 14.90
N ALA A 84 17.16 21.05 13.62
CA ALA A 84 17.65 22.32 13.10
C ALA A 84 17.00 23.54 13.80
N LYS A 85 15.70 23.46 14.11
CA LYS A 85 14.96 24.51 14.85
C LYS A 85 15.38 24.61 16.31
N LEU A 86 15.72 23.48 16.96
CA LEU A 86 16.23 23.47 18.32
C LEU A 86 17.65 24.04 18.41
N ASP A 87 18.53 23.67 17.47
CA ASP A 87 19.90 24.19 17.41
C ASP A 87 19.93 25.70 17.16
N SER A 88 19.07 26.21 16.27
CA SER A 88 18.98 27.65 16.02
C SER A 88 18.46 28.42 17.23
N LYS A 89 17.47 27.87 17.95
CA LYS A 89 16.95 28.45 19.20
C LYS A 89 18.00 28.47 20.31
N ASN A 90 18.78 27.41 20.48
CA ASN A 90 19.78 27.32 21.54
C ASN A 90 20.93 28.32 21.33
N ARG A 91 21.33 28.58 20.08
CA ARG A 91 22.35 29.60 19.77
C ARG A 91 21.90 31.02 20.13
N THR A 92 20.62 31.35 19.97
CA THR A 92 20.08 32.66 20.36
C THR A 92 19.95 32.85 21.87
N ASP A 93 19.81 31.78 22.66
CA ASP A 93 19.79 31.88 24.12
C ASP A 93 21.20 32.08 24.72
N THR A 94 22.25 31.53 24.10
CA THR A 94 23.65 31.71 24.58
C THR A 94 24.24 33.10 24.36
N THR A 95 23.67 33.91 23.46
CA THR A 95 24.10 35.31 23.23
C THR A 95 23.65 36.31 24.31
N HIS A 96 22.86 35.86 25.30
CA HIS A 96 22.41 36.68 26.43
C HIS A 96 23.12 36.37 27.76
N LEU A 97 24.22 35.61 27.76
CA LEU A 97 25.06 35.50 28.95
C LEU A 97 25.71 36.86 29.25
N PRO A 98 25.39 37.52 30.38
CA PRO A 98 26.12 38.71 30.79
C PRO A 98 27.57 38.31 31.04
N ASN A 99 28.50 39.01 30.38
CA ASN A 99 29.93 38.93 30.67
C ASN A 99 30.13 39.04 32.18
N GLN A 100 30.59 37.96 32.81
CA GLN A 100 31.16 38.02 34.16
C GLN A 100 32.57 38.59 34.10
#